data_AF-A0A653XIW1-F1
#
_entry.id   AF-A0A653XIW1-F1
#
_cell.length_a   1.000
_cell.length_b   1.000
_cell.length_c   1.000
_cell.angle_alpha   90.00
_cell.angle_beta   90.00
_cell.angle_gamma   90.00
#
_symmetry.space_group_name_H-M   'P 1'
#
loop_
_entity.id
_entity.type
_entity.pdbx_description
1 polymer ?
#
loop_
_entity_poly.entity_id
_entity_poly.type
_entity_poly.pdbx_seq_one_letter_code
_entity_poly.pdbx_strand_id
1 'polypeptide(L)' 'MRNQLTQRSSIISGVVYVADGKLDGHSVEMYAWNQGRITLDAGPISLALSHSAATELIKHLQTALNAQEVAHG' A
#
# COMPACT_ATOMS: atom_id res chain seq x y z
N MET A 1 -14.13 5.85 -0.11
CA MET A 1 -13.54 4.56 0.33
C MET A 1 -12.26 4.85 1.07
N ARG A 2 -12.14 4.32 2.30
CA ARG A 2 -10.94 4.40 3.14
C ARG A 2 -10.12 3.13 2.87
N ASN A 3 -8.81 3.23 2.74
CA ASN A 3 -7.88 2.10 2.54
C ASN A 3 -7.95 1.41 1.17
N GLN A 4 -7.93 2.18 0.08
CA GLN A 4 -7.85 1.63 -1.28
C GLN A 4 -6.50 1.96 -1.90
N LEU A 5 -5.83 0.94 -2.45
CA LEU A 5 -4.65 1.09 -3.30
C LEU A 5 -5.02 0.61 -4.71
N THR A 6 -4.67 1.38 -5.73
CA THR A 6 -4.92 1.05 -7.13
C THR A 6 -3.58 0.84 -7.83
N GLN A 7 -3.39 -0.34 -8.42
CA GLN A 7 -2.20 -0.64 -9.19
C GLN A 7 -2.13 0.25 -10.44
N ARG A 8 -0.94 0.77 -10.74
CA ARG A 8 -0.66 1.49 -11.99
C ARG A 8 0.64 1.02 -12.64
N SER A 9 0.88 1.44 -13.87
CA SER A 9 2.17 1.25 -14.53
C SER A 9 3.21 2.21 -13.94
N SER A 10 4.43 1.72 -13.73
CA SER A 10 5.56 2.56 -13.33
C SER A 10 6.42 2.93 -14.55
N ILE A 11 6.85 4.19 -14.60
CA ILE A 11 7.92 4.65 -15.51
C ILE A 11 9.29 4.69 -14.82
N ILE A 12 9.32 4.44 -13.51
CA ILE A 12 10.53 4.47 -12.69
C ILE A 12 11.30 3.17 -12.93
N SER A 13 12.52 3.29 -13.43
CA SER A 13 13.40 2.14 -13.65
C SER A 13 13.60 1.35 -12.37
N GLY A 14 13.44 0.03 -12.45
CA GLY A 14 13.57 -0.89 -11.32
C GLY A 14 12.32 -1.06 -10.46
N VAL A 15 11.26 -0.26 -10.64
CA VAL A 15 9.97 -0.50 -9.98
C VAL A 15 9.16 -1.49 -10.82
N VAL A 16 8.82 -2.64 -10.23
CA VAL A 16 8.05 -3.71 -10.88
C VAL A 16 6.56 -3.68 -10.53
N TYR A 17 6.22 -3.02 -9.42
CA TYR A 17 4.85 -2.80 -8.99
C TYR A 17 4.74 -1.43 -8.34
N VAL A 18 3.67 -0.71 -8.67
CA VAL A 18 3.30 0.52 -7.99
C VAL A 18 1.80 0.52 -7.75
N ALA A 19 1.40 0.96 -6.57
CA ALA A 19 0.01 1.25 -6.27
C ALA A 19 -0.10 2.54 -5.45
N ASP A 20 -1.13 3.33 -5.70
CA ASP A 20 -1.39 4.57 -4.97
C ASP A 20 -2.83 4.63 -4.49
N GLY A 21 -3.08 5.47 -3.48
CA GLY A 21 -4.42 5.71 -3.00
C GLY A 21 -4.44 6.35 -1.62
N LYS A 22 -5.46 6.01 -0.82
CA LYS A 22 -5.66 6.63 0.49
C LYS A 22 -5.73 5.61 1.61
N LEU A 23 -4.82 5.69 2.59
CA LEU A 23 -4.90 4.97 3.85
C LEU A 23 -5.35 5.92 4.96
N ASP A 24 -6.47 5.62 5.62
CA ASP A 24 -7.04 6.43 6.71
C ASP A 24 -7.20 7.93 6.36
N GLY A 25 -7.45 8.23 5.09
CA GLY A 25 -7.61 9.60 4.58
C GLY A 25 -6.31 10.27 4.11
N HIS A 26 -5.17 9.63 4.32
CA HIS A 26 -3.86 10.11 3.88
C HIS A 26 -3.47 9.50 2.54
N SER A 27 -2.99 10.33 1.61
CA SER A 27 -2.44 9.83 0.35
C SER A 27 -1.18 9.03 0.60
N VAL A 28 -1.13 7.83 0.03
CA VAL A 28 0.03 6.96 0.10
C VAL A 28 0.35 6.37 -1.26
N GLU A 29 1.60 5.98 -1.44
CA GLU A 29 2.08 5.21 -2.58
C GLU A 29 2.88 4.02 -2.08
N MET A 30 2.76 2.88 -2.75
CA MET A 30 3.52 1.68 -2.48
C MET A 30 4.30 1.29 -3.72
N TYR A 31 5.57 0.94 -3.52
CA TYR A 31 6.48 0.52 -4.58
C TYR A 31 7.09 -0.84 -4.23
N ALA A 32 7.08 -1.76 -5.20
CA ALA A 32 7.92 -2.95 -5.16
C ALA A 32 9.00 -2.83 -6.24
N TRP A 33 10.25 -3.02 -5.83
CA TRP A 33 11.42 -2.90 -6.68
C TRP A 33 11.91 -4.29 -7.11
N ASN A 34 12.51 -4.40 -8.30
CA ASN A 34 13.07 -5.64 -8.83
C ASN A 34 14.19 -6.25 -7.95
N GLN A 35 14.78 -5.45 -7.07
CA GLN A 35 15.78 -5.87 -6.07
C GLN A 35 15.14 -6.47 -4.80
N GLY A 36 13.81 -6.64 -4.76
CA GLY A 36 13.09 -7.20 -3.61
C GLY A 36 12.79 -6.20 -2.49
N ARG A 37 13.08 -4.90 -2.69
CA ARG A 37 12.70 -3.83 -1.76
C ARG A 37 11.22 -3.48 -1.92
N ILE A 38 10.53 -3.26 -0.81
CA ILE A 38 9.17 -2.71 -0.77
C ILE A 38 9.21 -1.41 0.01
N THR A 39 8.57 -0.35 -0.49
CA THR A 39 8.40 0.91 0.24
C THR A 39 6.94 1.34 0.30
N LEU A 40 6.55 1.93 1.42
CA LEU A 40 5.29 2.66 1.57
C LEU A 40 5.63 4.12 1.86
N ASP A 41 5.21 4.99 0.95
CA ASP A 41 5.43 6.42 1.01
C ASP A 41 4.12 7.09 1.45
N ALA A 42 4.20 7.93 2.49
CA ALA A 42 3.08 8.67 3.06
C ALA A 42 3.50 10.13 3.29
N GLY A 43 3.26 10.98 2.28
CA GLY A 43 3.79 12.34 2.27
C GLY A 43 5.32 12.36 2.27
N PRO A 44 6.00 13.06 3.20
CA PRO A 44 7.47 13.11 3.24
C PRO A 44 8.11 11.85 3.84
N ILE A 45 7.32 10.91 4.36
CA ILE A 45 7.81 9.71 5.03
C ILE A 45 7.86 8.57 4.01
N SER A 46 9.02 7.90 3.90
CA SER A 46 9.17 6.65 3.15
C SER A 46 9.60 5.55 4.10
N LEU A 47 8.76 4.51 4.21
CA LEU A 47 9.01 3.35 5.06
C LEU A 47 9.47 2.19 4.19
N ALA A 48 10.69 1.72 4.40
CA ALA A 48 11.13 0.45 3.83
C ALA A 48 10.51 -0.71 4.63
N LEU A 49 9.83 -1.61 3.92
CA LEU A 49 9.18 -2.77 4.52
C LEU A 49 9.98 -4.03 4.24
N SER A 50 10.20 -4.84 5.27
CA SER A 50 10.56 -6.24 5.08
C SER A 50 9.38 -6.99 4.45
N HIS A 51 9.63 -8.17 3.91
CA HIS A 51 8.56 -9.03 3.38
C HIS A 51 7.50 -9.38 4.45
N SER A 52 7.93 -9.65 5.68
CA SER A 52 7.01 -9.92 6.80
C SER A 52 6.16 -8.70 7.15
N ALA A 53 6.76 -7.51 7.25
CA ALA A 53 6.04 -6.27 7.55
C ALA A 53 5.04 -5.91 6.44
N ALA A 54 5.41 -6.11 5.17
CA ALA A 54 4.50 -5.92 4.04
C ALA A 54 3.30 -6.88 4.11
N THR A 55 3.53 -8.14 4.47
CA THR A 55 2.47 -9.16 4.62
C THR A 55 1.52 -8.81 5.76
N GLU A 56 2.05 -8.39 6.91
CA GLU A 56 1.24 -7.93 8.05
C GLU A 56 0.42 -6.70 7.70
N LEU A 57 1.00 -5.73 7.01
CA LEU A 57 0.29 -4.55 6.53
C LEU A 57 -0.90 -4.94 5.64
N ILE A 58 -0.69 -5.82 4.66
CA ILE A 58 -1.77 -6.30 3.78
C ILE A 58 -2.89 -6.94 4.60
N LYS A 59 -2.55 -7.79 5.59
CA LYS A 59 -3.53 -8.42 6.48
C LYS A 59 -4.33 -7.40 7.28
N HIS A 60 -3.68 -6.37 7.83
CA HIS A 60 -4.36 -5.30 8.57
C HIS A 60 -5.29 -4.48 7.66
N LEU A 61 -4.86 -4.17 6.43
CA LEU A 61 -5.68 -3.45 5.45
C LEU A 61 -6.92 -4.25 5.04
N GLN A 62 -6.77 -5.54 4.73
CA GLN A 62 -7.89 -6.42 4.40
C GLN A 62 -8.88 -6.52 5.56
N THR A 63 -8.38 -6.65 6.79
CA THR A 63 -9.23 -6.69 8.00
C THR A 63 -10.02 -5.40 8.16
N ALA A 64 -9.37 -4.25 7.96
CA ALA A 64 -10.02 -2.95 8.04
C ALA A 64 -11.09 -2.77 6.95
N LEU A 65 -10.81 -3.18 5.71
CA LEU A 65 -11.77 -3.12 4.60
C LEU A 65 -13.01 -3.99 4.87
N ASN A 66 -12.81 -5.24 5.30
CA ASN A 66 -13.91 -6.15 5.62
C ASN A 66 -14.79 -5.60 6.77
N ALA A 67 -14.18 -4.98 7.79
CA ALA A 67 -14.92 -4.36 8.88
C ALA A 67 -15.79 -3.18 8.42
N GLN A 68 -15.38 -2.45 7.37
CA GLN A 68 -16.19 -1.37 6.80
C GLN A 68 -17.42 -1.89 6.05
N GLU A 69 -17.26 -2.97 5.28
CA GLU A 69 -18.35 -3.60 4.54
C GLU A 69 -19.46 -4.08 5.49
N VAL A 70 -19.09 -4.64 6.65
CA VAL A 70 -20.05 -5.07 7.68
C VAL A 70 -20.72 -3.88 8.39
N ALA A 71 -20.02 -2.75 8.56
CA ALA A 71 -20.55 -1.58 9.25
C ALA A 71 -21.50 -0.72 8.40
N HIS A 72 -21.53 -0.91 7.07
CA HIS A 72 -22.36 -0.17 6.13
C HIS A 72 -23.38 -1.07 5.39
N GLY A 73 -23.49 -2.33 5.79
CA GLY A 73 -24.47 -3.31 5.32
C GLY A 73 -25.70 -3.41 6.20
#